data_AF-A0A8H5CSB0-F1
#
_entry.id   AF-A0A8H5CSB0-F1
#
_cell.length_a   1.000
_cell.length_b   1.000
_cell.length_c   1.000
_cell.angle_alpha   90.00
_cell.angle_beta   90.00
_cell.angle_gamma   90.00
#
_symmetry.space_group_name_H-M   'P 1'
#
loop_
_entity.id
_entity.type
_entity.pdbx_description
1 polymer ?
#
loop_
_entity_poly.entity_id
_entity_poly.type
_entity_poly.pdbx_seq_one_letter_code
_entity_poly.pdbx_strand_id
1 'polypeptide(L)'
;MSTNTNSSFAVLGSNGTISPFIIDAFAKNPKVKKLIVVTRPSSKAPSSLPSNVESISVDYNNRSALVEVFKKHSTDVVVSTLSAEAILDAQKKAAVAAKEAGVKLFVPSEYGIVTTGFAGKGTPGTGNPLVDKDVFAEFLKSIDLPYARVFSSLWHQAIPFVVDYDTNQKVNIIGKGETPVSFTAQEDVGGFVSHVLTTVPLPQLSNAQLRLEGDCATLRQLADRFGQGHAFVETVPGPIFREILLKQFESGAGSTGWDNGKQKENPKDSEEGAGSANKLWEGHVWKKLEDVVKF
;
A
#
# COMPACT_ATOMS: atom_id res chain seq x y z
N MET A 1 11.77 26.51 14.68
CA MET A 1 10.62 25.62 14.94
C MET A 1 11.16 24.20 14.92
N SER A 2 10.97 23.41 15.97
CA SER A 2 11.55 22.07 16.04
C SER A 2 10.92 21.17 14.97
N THR A 3 11.76 20.71 14.05
CA THR A 3 11.47 19.71 13.02
C THR A 3 11.23 18.37 13.70
N ASN A 4 10.05 18.18 14.31
CA ASN A 4 9.71 16.90 14.94
C ASN A 4 9.47 15.86 13.85
N THR A 5 10.53 15.17 13.45
CA THR A 5 10.46 13.96 12.62
C THR A 5 9.92 12.81 13.47
N ASN A 6 8.94 12.06 12.95
CA ASN A 6 8.41 10.88 13.64
C ASN A 6 9.52 9.86 13.83
N SER A 7 9.59 9.23 15.01
CA SER A 7 10.66 8.29 15.34
C SER A 7 10.19 7.02 16.06
N SER A 8 8.94 6.99 16.54
CA SER A 8 8.31 5.79 17.11
C SER A 8 7.14 5.32 16.24
N PHE A 9 7.20 4.07 15.79
CA PHE A 9 6.26 3.50 14.84
C PHE A 9 5.66 2.20 15.37
N ALA A 10 4.39 1.97 15.05
CA ALA A 10 3.74 0.68 15.21
C ALA A 10 3.24 0.17 13.86
N VAL A 11 3.64 -1.05 13.47
CA VAL A 11 3.11 -1.70 12.27
C VAL A 11 2.06 -2.72 12.67
N LEU A 12 0.86 -2.65 12.07
CA LEU A 12 -0.20 -3.63 12.28
C LEU A 12 -0.08 -4.74 11.24
N GLY A 13 0.01 -5.98 11.71
CA GLY A 13 0.19 -7.16 10.88
C GLY A 13 1.65 -7.38 10.46
N SER A 14 2.05 -8.65 10.44
CA SER A 14 3.42 -9.08 10.10
C SER A 14 3.48 -10.06 8.92
N ASN A 15 2.35 -10.66 8.54
CA ASN A 15 2.30 -11.82 7.66
C ASN A 15 1.73 -11.50 6.27
N GLY A 16 1.38 -10.24 6.00
CA GLY A 16 1.01 -9.81 4.66
C GLY A 16 2.23 -9.75 3.76
N THR A 17 2.04 -9.83 2.44
CA THR A 17 3.15 -9.84 1.48
C THR A 17 3.96 -8.53 1.48
N ILE A 18 3.34 -7.40 1.81
CA ILE A 18 4.02 -6.10 1.92
C ILE A 18 4.65 -5.86 3.30
N SER A 19 4.17 -6.55 4.35
CA SER A 19 4.59 -6.30 5.73
C SER A 19 6.10 -6.43 5.95
N PRO A 20 6.79 -7.47 5.43
CA PRO A 20 8.24 -7.63 5.62
C PRO A 20 9.05 -6.44 5.08
N PHE A 21 8.66 -5.90 3.91
CA PHE A 21 9.39 -4.79 3.27
C PHE A 21 9.24 -3.48 4.06
N ILE A 22 8.04 -3.20 4.56
CA ILE A 22 7.81 -2.03 5.42
C ILE A 22 8.55 -2.17 6.76
N ILE A 23 8.45 -3.34 7.40
CA ILE A 23 9.10 -3.58 8.70
C ILE A 23 10.62 -3.50 8.56
N ASP A 24 11.20 -4.14 7.54
CA ASP A 24 12.64 -4.13 7.29
C ASP A 24 13.16 -2.71 6.99
N ALA A 25 12.43 -1.93 6.17
CA ALA A 25 12.79 -0.55 5.88
C ALA A 25 12.79 0.33 7.14
N PHE A 26 11.77 0.22 8.01
CA PHE A 26 11.79 0.92 9.30
C PHE A 26 12.93 0.43 10.21
N ALA A 27 13.15 -0.88 10.29
CA ALA A 27 14.18 -1.45 11.16
C ALA A 27 15.60 -1.00 10.77
N LYS A 28 15.86 -0.77 9.48
CA LYS A 28 17.14 -0.30 8.95
C LYS A 28 17.31 1.23 8.95
N ASN A 29 16.23 1.97 9.15
CA ASN A 29 16.26 3.43 9.08
C ASN A 29 16.81 4.03 10.40
N PRO A 30 17.96 4.73 10.39
CA PRO A 30 18.58 5.25 11.61
C PRO A 30 17.77 6.36 12.31
N LYS A 31 16.78 6.95 11.64
CA LYS A 31 15.86 7.93 12.23
C LYS A 31 14.76 7.27 13.08
N VAL A 32 14.55 5.97 12.93
CA VAL A 32 13.58 5.19 13.69
C VAL A 32 14.20 4.78 15.02
N LYS A 33 13.69 5.34 16.10
CA LYS A 33 14.13 5.04 17.47
C LYS A 33 13.38 3.86 18.09
N LYS A 34 12.13 3.66 17.69
CA LYS A 34 11.30 2.56 18.18
C LYS A 34 10.41 2.02 17.06
N LEU A 35 10.42 0.71 16.90
CA LEU A 35 9.50 -0.02 16.04
C LEU A 35 8.88 -1.17 16.82
N ILE A 36 7.56 -1.23 16.84
CA ILE A 36 6.80 -2.39 17.31
C ILE A 36 5.96 -2.96 16.17
N VAL A 37 5.77 -4.27 16.18
CA VAL A 37 4.86 -4.98 15.27
C VAL A 37 3.74 -5.57 16.09
N VAL A 38 2.52 -5.11 15.86
CA VAL A 38 1.32 -5.58 16.55
C VAL A 38 0.70 -6.72 15.73
N THR A 39 0.59 -7.89 16.34
CA THR A 39 -0.01 -9.09 15.73
C THR A 39 -1.21 -9.56 16.55
N ARG A 40 -2.18 -10.23 15.92
CA ARG A 40 -3.25 -10.91 16.68
C ARG A 40 -2.74 -12.23 17.30
N PRO A 41 -3.28 -12.68 18.45
CA PRO A 41 -2.84 -13.91 19.11
C PRO A 41 -2.95 -15.18 18.27
N SER A 42 -3.95 -15.25 17.38
CA SER A 42 -4.17 -16.39 16.49
C SER A 42 -3.29 -16.39 15.23
N SER A 43 -2.44 -15.38 15.05
CA SER A 43 -1.53 -15.35 13.91
C SER A 43 -0.41 -16.37 14.09
N LYS A 44 0.03 -16.96 12.96
CA LYS A 44 1.32 -17.61 12.91
C LYS A 44 2.38 -16.62 13.35
N ALA A 45 3.35 -17.08 14.15
CA ALA A 45 4.51 -16.29 14.49
C ALA A 45 5.15 -15.75 13.20
N PRO A 46 5.59 -14.48 13.19
CA PRO A 46 6.29 -13.94 12.03
C PRO A 46 7.50 -14.83 11.70
N SER A 47 7.70 -15.13 10.42
CA SER A 47 8.74 -16.06 9.94
C SER A 47 10.15 -15.65 10.37
N SER A 48 10.38 -14.34 10.49
CA SER A 48 11.53 -13.72 11.18
C SER A 48 11.30 -12.21 11.21
N LEU A 49 11.47 -11.57 12.37
CA LEU A 49 11.56 -10.11 12.45
C LEU A 49 13.03 -9.70 12.65
N PRO A 50 13.44 -8.51 12.20
CA PRO A 50 14.76 -7.98 12.53
C PRO A 50 14.94 -7.89 14.06
N SER A 51 16.16 -8.12 14.56
CA SER A 51 16.42 -8.27 15.99
C SER A 51 16.12 -7.03 16.84
N ASN A 52 16.06 -5.85 16.22
CA ASN A 52 15.71 -4.59 16.85
C ASN A 52 14.19 -4.30 16.83
N VAL A 53 13.36 -5.25 16.40
CA VAL A 53 11.91 -5.11 16.27
C VAL A 53 11.21 -5.96 17.31
N GLU A 54 10.34 -5.33 18.09
CA GLU A 54 9.54 -6.00 19.12
C GLU A 54 8.19 -6.44 18.53
N SER A 55 7.87 -7.73 18.62
CA SER A 55 6.53 -8.24 18.29
C SER A 55 5.65 -8.23 19.53
N ILE A 56 4.46 -7.65 19.43
CA ILE A 56 3.49 -7.56 20.52
C ILE A 56 2.18 -8.19 20.08
N SER A 57 1.77 -9.23 20.80
CA SER A 57 0.51 -9.93 20.54
C SER A 57 -0.65 -9.22 21.26
N VAL A 58 -1.59 -8.66 20.50
CA VAL A 58 -2.78 -7.98 21.02
C VAL A 58 -4.01 -8.39 20.22
N ASP A 59 -5.08 -8.77 20.91
CA ASP A 59 -6.39 -8.92 20.26
C ASP A 59 -6.93 -7.53 19.88
N TYR A 60 -7.21 -7.31 18.60
CA TYR A 60 -7.74 -6.04 18.11
C TYR A 60 -9.12 -5.68 18.70
N ASN A 61 -9.83 -6.65 19.30
CA ASN A 61 -11.06 -6.38 20.07
C ASN A 61 -10.78 -5.76 21.45
N ASN A 62 -9.58 -5.91 21.98
CA ASN A 62 -9.19 -5.34 23.27
C ASN A 62 -8.63 -3.92 23.08
N ARG A 63 -9.53 -2.96 22.98
CA ARG A 63 -9.20 -1.54 22.82
C ARG A 63 -8.23 -1.03 23.89
N SER A 64 -8.47 -1.34 25.17
CA SER A 64 -7.62 -0.88 26.27
C SER A 64 -6.18 -1.38 26.13
N ALA A 65 -5.99 -2.64 25.74
CA ALA A 65 -4.65 -3.19 25.49
C ALA A 65 -3.95 -2.51 24.31
N LEU A 66 -4.66 -2.24 23.21
CA LEU A 66 -4.10 -1.48 22.08
C LEU A 66 -3.68 -0.06 22.50
N VAL A 67 -4.53 0.64 23.27
CA VAL A 67 -4.22 1.98 23.80
C VAL A 67 -3.00 1.94 24.70
N GLU A 68 -2.92 0.97 25.61
CA GLU A 68 -1.79 0.79 26.51
C GLU A 68 -0.49 0.55 25.73
N VAL A 69 -0.51 -0.33 24.73
CA VAL A 69 0.65 -0.61 23.87
C VAL A 69 1.12 0.66 23.16
N PHE A 70 0.22 1.38 22.47
CA PHE A 70 0.60 2.60 21.76
C PHE A 70 1.15 3.69 22.70
N LYS A 71 0.56 3.86 23.90
CA LYS A 71 1.07 4.80 24.91
C LYS A 71 2.43 4.38 25.47
N LYS A 72 2.57 3.11 25.87
CA LYS A 72 3.81 2.55 26.44
C LYS A 72 5.00 2.75 25.49
N HIS A 73 4.77 2.63 24.19
CA HIS A 73 5.80 2.81 23.18
C HIS A 73 5.89 4.23 22.60
N SER A 74 5.10 5.17 23.13
CA SER A 74 5.05 6.57 22.66
C SER A 74 4.90 6.64 21.14
N THR A 75 4.00 5.84 20.57
CA THR A 75 3.84 5.68 19.12
C THR A 75 3.45 7.00 18.46
N ASP A 76 4.29 7.51 17.55
CA ASP A 76 4.00 8.69 16.75
C ASP A 76 3.05 8.35 15.60
N VAL A 77 3.30 7.23 14.91
CA VAL A 77 2.61 6.83 13.69
C VAL A 77 2.25 5.34 13.74
N VAL A 78 1.02 5.03 13.37
CA VAL A 78 0.57 3.65 13.16
C VAL A 78 0.49 3.37 11.66
N VAL A 79 1.14 2.31 11.21
CA VAL A 79 1.16 1.87 9.81
C VAL A 79 0.43 0.53 9.72
N SER A 80 -0.68 0.48 9.01
CA SER A 80 -1.43 -0.76 8.83
C SER A 80 -0.96 -1.50 7.59
N THR A 81 -0.73 -2.80 7.72
CA THR A 81 -0.49 -3.75 6.62
C THR A 81 -1.48 -4.92 6.66
N LEU A 82 -2.62 -4.70 7.32
CA LEU A 82 -3.68 -5.69 7.47
C LEU A 82 -4.32 -6.01 6.12
N SER A 83 -4.89 -7.22 6.00
CA SER A 83 -5.55 -7.66 4.78
C SER A 83 -6.84 -6.89 4.50
N ALA A 84 -7.34 -7.01 3.27
CA ALA A 84 -8.58 -6.40 2.80
C ALA A 84 -9.77 -6.67 3.74
N GLU A 85 -9.90 -7.90 4.21
CA GLU A 85 -11.02 -8.36 5.04
C GLU A 85 -10.98 -7.76 6.46
N ALA A 86 -9.84 -7.22 6.88
CA ALA A 86 -9.64 -6.66 8.21
C ALA A 86 -9.84 -5.13 8.26
N ILE A 87 -10.13 -4.47 7.14
CA ILE A 87 -10.17 -3.01 7.01
C ILE A 87 -11.29 -2.39 7.84
N LEU A 88 -12.53 -2.85 7.67
CA LEU A 88 -13.68 -2.29 8.39
C LEU A 88 -13.81 -2.81 9.83
N ASP A 89 -13.00 -3.80 10.21
CA ASP A 89 -13.01 -4.40 11.54
C ASP A 89 -11.74 -4.05 12.35
N ALA A 90 -10.70 -4.88 12.27
CA ALA A 90 -9.50 -4.75 13.08
C ALA A 90 -8.76 -3.42 12.86
N GLN A 91 -8.64 -2.96 11.61
CA GLN A 91 -7.99 -1.68 11.31
C GLN A 91 -8.80 -0.50 11.89
N LYS A 92 -10.14 -0.55 11.81
CA LYS A 92 -11.04 0.44 12.42
C LYS A 92 -10.91 0.51 13.93
N LYS A 93 -10.88 -0.64 14.60
CA LYS A 93 -10.65 -0.74 16.06
C LYS A 93 -9.27 -0.19 16.45
N ALA A 94 -8.24 -0.54 15.68
CA ALA A 94 -6.89 -0.03 15.90
C ALA A 94 -6.79 1.49 15.71
N ALA A 95 -7.47 2.08 14.73
CA ALA A 95 -7.50 3.53 14.53
C ALA A 95 -8.15 4.27 15.70
N VAL A 96 -9.24 3.74 16.26
CA VAL A 96 -9.87 4.32 17.47
C VAL A 96 -8.90 4.27 18.66
N ALA A 97 -8.23 3.13 18.88
CA ALA A 97 -7.24 3.00 19.94
C ALA A 97 -6.02 3.92 19.71
N ALA A 98 -5.56 4.06 18.47
CA ALA A 98 -4.47 4.96 18.10
C ALA A 98 -4.82 6.43 18.42
N LYS A 99 -6.04 6.86 18.05
CA LYS A 99 -6.54 8.21 18.38
C LYS A 99 -6.56 8.45 19.89
N GLU A 100 -7.09 7.51 20.66
CA GLU A 100 -7.13 7.59 22.13
C GLU A 100 -5.73 7.58 22.78
N ALA A 101 -4.77 6.90 22.15
CA ALA A 101 -3.38 6.88 22.59
C ALA A 101 -2.60 8.15 22.26
N GLY A 102 -3.17 9.06 21.45
CA GLY A 102 -2.49 10.28 21.02
C GLY A 102 -1.54 10.09 19.84
N VAL A 103 -1.73 9.04 19.04
CA VAL A 103 -1.03 8.83 17.77
C VAL A 103 -1.30 10.01 16.83
N LYS A 104 -0.24 10.49 16.16
CA LYS A 104 -0.26 11.72 15.38
C LYS A 104 -0.66 11.51 13.91
N LEU A 105 -0.43 10.31 13.39
CA LEU A 105 -0.75 9.94 12.01
C LEU A 105 -1.08 8.45 11.89
N PHE A 106 -2.07 8.11 11.07
CA PHE A 106 -2.40 6.74 10.69
C PHE A 106 -2.14 6.51 9.20
N VAL A 107 -1.40 5.47 8.83
CA VAL A 107 -1.23 5.06 7.43
C VAL A 107 -2.05 3.80 7.19
N PRO A 108 -3.21 3.89 6.50
CA PRO A 108 -4.06 2.73 6.22
C PRO A 108 -3.40 1.71 5.28
N SER A 109 -3.94 0.50 5.29
CA SER A 109 -3.58 -0.53 4.31
C SER A 109 -4.12 -0.18 2.92
N GLU A 110 -3.27 0.47 2.11
CA GLU A 110 -3.60 0.94 0.75
C GLU A 110 -2.72 0.25 -0.29
N TYR A 111 -1.43 0.63 -0.36
CA TYR A 111 -0.30 0.06 -1.12
C TYR A 111 -0.62 -0.60 -2.46
N GLY A 112 -1.58 -0.06 -3.19
CA GLY A 112 -2.10 -0.64 -4.42
C GLY A 112 -2.65 0.45 -5.33
N ILE A 113 -3.65 0.09 -6.13
CA ILE A 113 -4.36 1.04 -7.00
C ILE A 113 -5.04 2.16 -6.20
N VAL A 114 -5.37 3.24 -6.89
CA VAL A 114 -6.07 4.39 -6.30
C VAL A 114 -7.48 4.00 -5.89
N THR A 115 -7.77 4.13 -4.59
CA THR A 115 -9.09 3.86 -4.01
C THR A 115 -9.88 5.12 -3.70
N THR A 116 -9.28 6.31 -3.78
CA THR A 116 -10.01 7.59 -3.64
C THR A 116 -11.15 7.68 -4.66
N GLY A 117 -12.35 8.01 -4.21
CA GLY A 117 -13.55 8.13 -5.03
C GLY A 117 -14.31 6.82 -5.22
N PHE A 118 -14.05 5.81 -4.39
CA PHE A 118 -14.84 4.58 -4.32
C PHE A 118 -15.91 4.62 -3.22
N ALA A 119 -15.80 5.50 -2.24
CA ALA A 119 -16.85 5.72 -1.26
C ALA A 119 -18.17 6.07 -1.98
N GLY A 120 -19.26 5.42 -1.58
CA GLY A 120 -20.58 5.56 -2.22
C GLY A 120 -20.75 4.82 -3.55
N LYS A 121 -19.72 4.13 -4.09
CA LYS A 121 -19.83 3.29 -5.30
C LYS A 121 -20.14 1.82 -5.02
N GLY A 122 -20.63 1.52 -3.82
CA GLY A 122 -21.01 0.19 -3.38
C GLY A 122 -21.37 0.18 -1.90
N THR A 123 -21.74 -0.99 -1.39
CA THR A 123 -22.06 -1.17 0.02
C THR A 123 -20.79 -1.56 0.78
N PRO A 124 -20.40 -0.81 1.84
CA PRO A 124 -19.24 -1.17 2.65
C PRO A 124 -19.44 -2.54 3.32
N GLY A 125 -18.38 -3.35 3.38
CA GLY A 125 -18.39 -4.66 4.04
C GLY A 125 -19.02 -5.78 3.21
N THR A 126 -19.40 -5.55 1.96
CA THR A 126 -19.93 -6.58 1.06
C THR A 126 -18.87 -7.18 0.13
N GLY A 127 -17.61 -7.21 0.58
CA GLY A 127 -16.51 -7.87 -0.12
C GLY A 127 -15.85 -7.07 -1.24
N ASN A 128 -16.11 -5.76 -1.36
CA ASN A 128 -15.37 -4.87 -2.27
C ASN A 128 -14.31 -4.09 -1.49
N PRO A 129 -13.04 -4.51 -1.50
CA PRO A 129 -11.99 -3.85 -0.71
C PRO A 129 -11.69 -2.43 -1.16
N LEU A 130 -12.03 -2.04 -2.40
CA LEU A 130 -11.79 -0.68 -2.88
C LEU A 130 -12.75 0.31 -2.22
N VAL A 131 -14.02 -0.09 -2.03
CA VAL A 131 -15.02 0.66 -1.28
C VAL A 131 -14.64 0.74 0.20
N ASP A 132 -14.27 -0.40 0.79
CA ASP A 132 -13.93 -0.48 2.22
C ASP A 132 -12.72 0.39 2.59
N LYS A 133 -11.71 0.45 1.70
CA LYS A 133 -10.53 1.32 1.85
C LYS A 133 -10.89 2.80 1.86
N ASP A 134 -11.75 3.24 0.95
CA ASP A 134 -12.14 4.65 0.87
C ASP A 134 -13.06 5.08 2.01
N VAL A 135 -14.01 4.21 2.39
CA VAL A 135 -14.87 4.38 3.58
C VAL A 135 -14.03 4.45 4.86
N PHE A 136 -12.94 3.68 4.93
CA PHE A 136 -12.02 3.75 6.05
C PHE A 136 -11.30 5.11 6.14
N ALA A 137 -10.92 5.71 5.00
CA ALA A 137 -10.34 7.05 4.97
C ALA A 137 -11.35 8.13 5.42
N GLU A 138 -12.62 8.02 5.01
CA GLU A 138 -13.71 8.88 5.52
C GLU A 138 -13.90 8.71 7.03
N PHE A 139 -13.81 7.47 7.52
CA PHE A 139 -13.88 7.18 8.95
C PHE A 139 -12.74 7.84 9.73
N LEU A 140 -11.49 7.75 9.26
CA LEU A 140 -10.35 8.43 9.90
C LEU A 140 -10.57 9.94 10.02
N LYS A 141 -11.12 10.56 8.96
CA LYS A 141 -11.53 11.97 8.98
C LYS A 141 -12.61 12.24 10.02
N SER A 142 -13.63 11.37 10.13
CA SER A 142 -14.74 11.54 11.08
C SER A 142 -14.34 11.46 12.56
N ILE A 143 -13.19 10.85 12.87
CA ILE A 143 -12.64 10.78 14.24
C ILE A 143 -11.46 11.74 14.47
N ASP A 144 -11.25 12.69 13.54
CA ASP A 144 -10.16 13.65 13.55
C ASP A 144 -8.77 13.02 13.73
N LEU A 145 -8.52 11.84 13.14
CA LEU A 145 -7.20 11.21 13.13
C LEU A 145 -6.51 11.50 11.80
N PRO A 146 -5.44 12.34 11.77
CA PRO A 146 -4.69 12.59 10.55
C PRO A 146 -4.20 11.29 9.92
N TYR A 147 -4.22 11.21 8.60
CA TYR A 147 -3.79 10.02 7.88
C TYR A 147 -3.06 10.35 6.59
N ALA A 148 -2.26 9.41 6.09
CA ALA A 148 -1.62 9.50 4.76
C ALA A 148 -1.85 8.20 4.01
N ARG A 149 -2.39 8.26 2.79
CA ARG A 149 -2.60 7.08 1.93
C ARG A 149 -1.45 6.95 0.95
N VAL A 150 -0.95 5.73 0.76
CA VAL A 150 0.12 5.44 -0.21
C VAL A 150 -0.43 4.55 -1.30
N PHE A 151 -0.41 5.03 -2.54
CA PHE A 151 -0.85 4.30 -3.72
C PHE A 151 0.38 3.96 -4.57
N SER A 152 0.63 2.68 -4.79
CA SER A 152 1.80 2.18 -5.52
C SER A 152 1.45 1.35 -6.75
N SER A 153 0.15 1.19 -7.02
CA SER A 153 -0.39 0.25 -7.99
C SER A 153 0.13 -1.19 -7.79
N LEU A 154 0.22 -2.00 -8.85
CA LEU A 154 0.60 -3.40 -8.77
C LEU A 154 2.09 -3.57 -8.43
N TRP A 155 2.38 -4.52 -7.55
CA TRP A 155 3.75 -4.85 -7.20
C TRP A 155 4.43 -5.72 -8.27
N HIS A 156 5.70 -5.45 -8.56
CA HIS A 156 6.47 -6.20 -9.57
C HIS A 156 6.37 -7.72 -9.38
N GLN A 157 6.55 -8.21 -8.14
CA GLN A 157 6.48 -9.64 -7.81
C GLN A 157 5.11 -10.29 -8.13
N ALA A 158 4.03 -9.51 -8.19
CA ALA A 158 2.69 -10.00 -8.48
C ALA A 158 2.39 -10.07 -9.98
N ILE A 159 3.22 -9.45 -10.84
CA ILE A 159 2.96 -9.37 -12.28
C ILE A 159 2.83 -10.76 -12.93
N PRO A 160 3.77 -11.72 -12.74
CA PRO A 160 3.65 -13.04 -13.37
C PRO A 160 2.35 -13.76 -12.99
N PHE A 161 1.92 -13.61 -11.73
CA PHE A 161 0.67 -14.16 -11.26
C PHE A 161 -0.55 -13.48 -11.91
N VAL A 162 -0.56 -12.14 -12.03
CA VAL A 162 -1.72 -11.40 -12.58
C VAL A 162 -1.91 -11.68 -14.06
N VAL A 163 -0.82 -11.75 -14.82
CA VAL A 163 -0.86 -12.02 -16.27
C VAL A 163 -0.89 -13.53 -16.60
N ASP A 164 -0.98 -14.38 -15.58
CA ASP A 164 -0.95 -15.85 -15.67
C ASP A 164 0.19 -16.39 -16.54
N TYR A 165 1.38 -15.85 -16.31
CA TYR A 165 2.57 -16.17 -17.11
C TYR A 165 2.90 -17.67 -17.07
N ASP A 166 2.75 -18.32 -15.91
CA ASP A 166 3.13 -19.73 -15.73
C ASP A 166 2.36 -20.70 -16.65
N THR A 167 1.13 -20.36 -17.07
CA THR A 167 0.27 -21.24 -17.87
C THR A 167 0.79 -21.46 -19.28
N ASN A 168 1.31 -20.42 -19.93
CA ASN A 168 1.70 -20.48 -21.34
C ASN A 168 3.00 -19.72 -21.66
N GLN A 169 3.69 -19.23 -20.63
CA GLN A 169 4.87 -18.39 -20.72
C GLN A 169 4.63 -17.13 -21.57
N LYS A 170 3.41 -16.57 -21.54
CA LYS A 170 3.08 -15.32 -22.23
C LYS A 170 2.44 -14.34 -21.27
N VAL A 171 2.52 -13.05 -21.61
CA VAL A 171 1.67 -12.05 -20.97
C VAL A 171 0.27 -12.17 -21.56
N ASN A 172 -0.70 -12.63 -20.76
CA ASN A 172 -2.09 -12.70 -21.17
C ASN A 172 -2.74 -11.32 -21.03
N ILE A 173 -3.34 -10.83 -22.13
CA ILE A 173 -3.87 -9.47 -22.27
C ILE A 173 -5.38 -9.53 -22.49
N ILE A 174 -6.11 -8.78 -21.68
CA ILE A 174 -7.52 -8.47 -21.91
C ILE A 174 -7.59 -7.08 -22.56
N GLY A 175 -8.33 -6.95 -23.66
CA GLY A 175 -8.40 -5.69 -24.43
C GLY A 175 -7.19 -5.51 -25.34
N LYS A 176 -6.70 -4.27 -25.48
CA LYS A 176 -5.59 -3.93 -26.39
C LYS A 176 -4.22 -4.04 -25.72
N GLY A 177 -4.14 -3.87 -24.39
CA GLY A 177 -2.89 -3.93 -23.64
C GLY A 177 -1.93 -2.78 -23.94
N GLU A 178 -2.45 -1.66 -24.44
CA GLU A 178 -1.72 -0.45 -24.83
C GLU A 178 -1.83 0.66 -23.79
N THR A 179 -2.68 0.49 -22.78
CA THR A 179 -2.86 1.44 -21.69
C THR A 179 -1.68 1.39 -20.72
N PRO A 180 -1.03 2.52 -20.39
CA PRO A 180 0.03 2.57 -19.39
C PRO A 180 -0.46 2.19 -17.98
N VAL A 181 0.36 1.46 -17.25
CA VAL A 181 0.10 1.02 -15.88
C VAL A 181 1.32 1.34 -15.02
N SER A 182 1.10 1.82 -13.80
CA SER A 182 2.17 2.00 -12.81
C SER A 182 2.49 0.65 -12.15
N PHE A 183 3.76 0.39 -11.91
CA PHE A 183 4.25 -0.75 -11.14
C PHE A 183 5.27 -0.26 -10.12
N THR A 184 5.36 -0.92 -8.95
CA THR A 184 6.33 -0.53 -7.93
C THR A 184 6.89 -1.76 -7.21
N ALA A 185 8.20 -1.79 -6.94
CA ALA A 185 8.79 -2.89 -6.18
C ALA A 185 8.35 -2.80 -4.71
N GLN A 186 8.05 -3.93 -4.07
CA GLN A 186 7.64 -3.90 -2.67
C GLN A 186 8.73 -3.32 -1.75
N GLU A 187 9.99 -3.52 -2.11
CA GLU A 187 11.17 -2.89 -1.51
C GLU A 187 11.09 -1.36 -1.56
N ASP A 188 10.72 -0.81 -2.71
CA ASP A 188 10.57 0.64 -2.90
C ASP A 188 9.35 1.18 -2.15
N VAL A 189 8.24 0.43 -2.10
CA VAL A 189 7.08 0.80 -1.29
C VAL A 189 7.47 0.87 0.19
N GLY A 190 8.14 -0.16 0.71
CA GLY A 190 8.62 -0.20 2.09
C GLY A 190 9.60 0.94 2.41
N GLY A 191 10.59 1.13 1.54
CA GLY A 191 11.57 2.20 1.63
C GLY A 191 10.93 3.58 1.62
N PHE A 192 9.99 3.82 0.71
CA PHE A 192 9.30 5.09 0.56
C PHE A 192 8.44 5.43 1.78
N VAL A 193 7.68 4.45 2.28
CA VAL A 193 6.89 4.61 3.51
C VAL A 193 7.80 4.98 4.68
N SER A 194 8.92 4.27 4.86
CA SER A 194 9.88 4.58 5.93
C SER A 194 10.52 5.96 5.75
N HIS A 195 10.92 6.30 4.53
CA HIS A 195 11.54 7.58 4.21
C HIS A 195 10.58 8.73 4.52
N VAL A 196 9.43 8.77 3.85
CA VAL A 196 8.49 9.88 3.93
C VAL A 196 7.99 10.10 5.35
N LEU A 197 7.70 9.02 6.10
CA LEU A 197 7.24 9.15 7.48
C LEU A 197 8.31 9.64 8.45
N THR A 198 9.60 9.54 8.10
CA THR A 198 10.72 10.02 8.92
C THR A 198 11.33 11.35 8.43
N THR A 199 10.99 11.80 7.21
CA THR A 199 11.58 13.02 6.63
C THR A 199 10.57 14.14 6.36
N VAL A 200 9.31 13.80 6.07
CA VAL A 200 8.29 14.79 5.73
C VAL A 200 7.56 15.26 7.00
N PRO A 201 7.36 16.58 7.21
CA PRO A 201 6.62 17.09 8.36
C PRO A 201 5.16 16.61 8.40
N LEU A 202 4.66 16.30 9.60
CA LEU A 202 3.28 15.85 9.83
C LEU A 202 2.20 16.71 9.14
N PRO A 203 2.26 18.06 9.14
CA PRO A 203 1.25 18.87 8.46
C PRO A 203 1.15 18.60 6.95
N GLN A 204 2.26 18.21 6.30
CA GLN A 204 2.27 17.86 4.88
C GLN A 204 1.78 16.42 4.62
N LEU A 205 1.83 15.55 5.64
CA LEU A 205 1.32 14.18 5.57
C LEU A 205 -0.17 14.09 5.88
N SER A 206 -0.73 15.09 6.58
CA SER A 206 -2.12 15.08 7.00
C SER A 206 -3.08 15.11 5.80
N ASN A 207 -3.88 14.04 5.66
CA ASN A 207 -4.78 13.75 4.55
C ASN A 207 -4.08 13.64 3.18
N ALA A 208 -2.77 13.36 3.17
CA ALA A 208 -2.00 13.24 1.95
C ALA A 208 -2.39 12.00 1.15
N GLN A 209 -2.39 12.14 -0.18
CA GLN A 209 -2.54 11.06 -1.14
C GLN A 209 -1.21 10.91 -1.89
N LEU A 210 -0.37 9.98 -1.44
CA LEU A 210 0.98 9.80 -1.95
C LEU A 210 0.94 8.86 -3.16
N ARG A 211 1.09 9.42 -4.38
CA ARG A 211 1.16 8.69 -5.64
C ARG A 211 2.59 8.22 -5.90
N LEU A 212 2.84 6.92 -5.80
CA LEU A 212 4.15 6.31 -5.94
C LEU A 212 4.22 5.49 -7.23
N GLU A 213 5.23 5.72 -8.05
CA GLU A 213 5.45 4.96 -9.28
C GLU A 213 6.91 4.56 -9.40
N GLY A 214 7.22 3.26 -9.29
CA GLY A 214 8.58 2.78 -9.53
C GLY A 214 8.88 2.57 -11.01
N ASP A 215 7.87 2.17 -11.77
CA ASP A 215 7.94 1.87 -13.18
C ASP A 215 6.61 2.11 -13.89
N CYS A 216 6.66 2.33 -15.20
CA CYS A 216 5.47 2.55 -16.03
C CYS A 216 5.61 1.76 -17.32
N ALA A 217 4.65 0.86 -17.60
CA ALA A 217 4.65 0.06 -18.81
C ALA A 217 3.23 -0.32 -19.24
N THR A 218 3.05 -0.61 -20.52
CA THR A 218 1.84 -1.29 -21.03
C THR A 218 2.01 -2.81 -20.91
N LEU A 219 0.91 -3.58 -20.99
CA LEU A 219 1.00 -5.04 -20.98
C LEU A 219 1.79 -5.59 -22.18
N ARG A 220 1.77 -4.90 -23.33
CA ARG A 220 2.63 -5.25 -24.48
C ARG A 220 4.11 -5.02 -24.19
N GLN A 221 4.46 -3.89 -23.59
CA GLN A 221 5.85 -3.62 -23.19
C GLN A 221 6.34 -4.61 -22.12
N LEU A 222 5.46 -5.06 -21.21
CA LEU A 222 5.78 -6.16 -20.30
C LEU A 222 6.09 -7.46 -21.05
N ALA A 223 5.30 -7.79 -22.08
CA ALA A 223 5.53 -8.96 -22.91
C ALA A 223 6.90 -8.94 -23.60
N ASP A 224 7.30 -7.76 -24.11
CA ASP A 224 8.62 -7.56 -24.72
C ASP A 224 9.74 -7.74 -23.68
N ARG A 225 9.55 -7.21 -22.46
CA ARG A 225 10.51 -7.37 -21.36
C ARG A 225 10.64 -8.82 -20.86
N PHE A 226 9.58 -9.62 -20.95
CA PHE A 226 9.61 -11.03 -20.59
C PHE A 226 10.28 -11.88 -21.68
N GLY A 227 10.41 -11.36 -22.90
CA GLY A 227 11.03 -12.05 -24.03
C GLY A 227 10.20 -13.19 -24.64
N GLN A 228 8.94 -13.36 -24.23
CA GLN A 228 8.10 -14.51 -24.63
C GLN A 228 6.76 -14.12 -25.30
N GLY A 229 6.57 -12.84 -25.66
CA GLY A 229 5.39 -12.37 -26.38
C GLY A 229 4.10 -12.36 -25.56
N HIS A 230 2.99 -12.04 -26.21
CA HIS A 230 1.68 -11.89 -25.56
C HIS A 230 0.60 -12.77 -26.21
N ALA A 231 -0.49 -12.99 -25.49
CA ALA A 231 -1.70 -13.62 -25.99
C ALA A 231 -2.91 -12.75 -25.63
N PHE A 232 -3.79 -12.49 -26.59
CA PHE A 232 -5.08 -11.88 -26.30
C PHE A 232 -6.05 -12.96 -25.80
N VAL A 233 -6.70 -12.68 -24.69
CA VAL A 233 -7.64 -13.59 -24.05
C VAL A 233 -8.91 -12.84 -23.66
N GLU A 234 -10.04 -13.54 -23.68
CA GLU A 234 -11.30 -13.00 -23.17
C GLU A 234 -11.37 -13.11 -21.64
N THR A 235 -10.81 -14.18 -21.09
CA THR A 235 -10.71 -14.46 -19.65
C THR A 235 -9.32 -14.98 -19.31
N VAL A 236 -8.85 -14.70 -18.10
CA VAL A 236 -7.59 -15.26 -17.58
C VAL A 236 -7.92 -16.39 -16.61
N PRO A 237 -7.40 -17.62 -16.82
CA PRO A 237 -7.64 -18.73 -15.91
C PRO A 237 -7.26 -18.42 -14.46
N GLY A 238 -7.93 -19.10 -13.53
CA GLY A 238 -7.64 -18.98 -12.09
C GLY A 238 -8.56 -17.98 -11.37
N PRO A 239 -8.08 -17.32 -10.31
CA PRO A 239 -8.93 -16.48 -9.48
C PRO A 239 -9.40 -15.24 -10.24
N ILE A 240 -10.70 -14.91 -10.10
CA ILE A 240 -11.36 -13.77 -10.76
C ILE A 240 -10.65 -12.43 -10.53
N PHE A 241 -9.87 -12.33 -9.46
CA PHE A 241 -9.02 -11.18 -9.15
C PHE A 241 -8.05 -10.80 -10.29
N ARG A 242 -7.50 -11.77 -11.02
CA ARG A 242 -6.62 -11.52 -12.17
C ARG A 242 -7.34 -10.73 -13.26
N GLU A 243 -8.53 -11.22 -13.63
CA GLU A 243 -9.38 -10.61 -14.65
C GLU A 243 -9.83 -9.19 -14.24
N ILE A 244 -10.21 -9.00 -12.98
CA ILE A 244 -10.59 -7.68 -12.43
C ILE A 244 -9.43 -6.69 -12.60
N LEU A 245 -8.21 -7.07 -12.20
CA LEU A 245 -7.04 -6.21 -12.33
C LEU A 245 -6.70 -5.87 -13.77
N LEU A 246 -6.69 -6.86 -14.67
CA LEU A 246 -6.36 -6.61 -16.08
C LEU A 246 -7.40 -5.72 -16.78
N LYS A 247 -8.69 -5.89 -16.47
CA LYS A 247 -9.74 -4.97 -16.94
C LYS A 247 -9.53 -3.55 -16.37
N GLN A 248 -9.06 -3.44 -15.13
CA GLN A 248 -8.75 -2.16 -14.52
C GLN A 248 -7.51 -1.49 -15.12
N PHE A 249 -6.54 -2.28 -15.58
CA PHE A 249 -5.39 -1.77 -16.33
C PHE A 249 -5.81 -1.24 -17.70
N GLU A 250 -6.60 -2.01 -18.44
CA GLU A 250 -7.09 -1.60 -19.76
C GLU A 250 -7.90 -0.30 -19.69
N SER A 251 -8.67 -0.08 -18.61
CA SER A 251 -9.44 1.16 -18.43
C SER A 251 -8.61 2.39 -18.04
N GLY A 252 -7.32 2.22 -17.69
CA GLY A 252 -6.43 3.28 -17.21
C GLY A 252 -6.31 3.36 -15.69
N ALA A 253 -7.20 2.71 -14.95
CA ALA A 253 -7.20 2.69 -13.48
C ALA A 253 -6.07 1.86 -12.84
N GLY A 254 -5.14 1.35 -13.65
CA GLY A 254 -3.84 0.83 -13.21
C GLY A 254 -2.77 1.90 -12.97
N SER A 255 -2.98 3.13 -13.41
CA SER A 255 -2.08 4.24 -13.09
C SER A 255 -2.26 4.72 -11.65
N THR A 256 -1.18 5.12 -10.98
CA THR A 256 -1.26 5.82 -9.70
C THR A 256 -1.82 7.24 -9.80
N GLY A 257 -1.81 7.84 -10.99
CA GLY A 257 -2.40 9.15 -11.27
C GLY A 257 -3.87 9.12 -11.68
N TRP A 258 -4.50 7.94 -11.68
CA TRP A 258 -5.90 7.80 -12.07
C TRP A 258 -6.87 8.46 -11.08
N ASP A 259 -7.83 9.22 -11.61
CA ASP A 259 -8.93 9.82 -10.86
C ASP A 259 -10.22 9.02 -11.07
N ASN A 260 -10.66 8.28 -10.05
CA ASN A 260 -11.90 7.51 -10.14
C ASN A 260 -13.17 8.37 -10.20
N GLY A 261 -13.14 9.62 -9.73
CA GLY A 261 -14.27 10.54 -9.84
C GLY A 261 -14.46 11.03 -11.28
N LYS A 262 -13.35 11.34 -11.95
CA LYS A 262 -13.34 11.84 -13.33
C LYS A 262 -13.22 10.74 -14.39
N GLN A 263 -12.91 9.50 -14.00
CA GLN A 263 -12.64 8.37 -14.89
C GLN A 263 -11.58 8.71 -15.95
N LYS A 264 -10.49 9.36 -15.52
CA LYS A 264 -9.37 9.73 -16.39
C LYS A 264 -8.08 9.92 -15.59
N GLU A 265 -6.96 9.90 -16.31
CA GLU A 265 -5.64 10.24 -15.79
C GLU A 265 -5.56 11.73 -15.39
N ASN A 266 -5.02 12.02 -14.20
CA ASN A 266 -4.66 13.39 -13.85
C ASN A 266 -3.43 13.86 -14.66
N PRO A 267 -3.26 15.17 -14.89
CA PRO A 267 -2.06 15.69 -15.52
C PRO A 267 -0.80 15.21 -14.77
N LYS A 268 0.22 14.76 -15.51
CA LYS A 268 1.45 14.19 -14.95
C LYS A 268 2.14 15.12 -13.95
N ASP A 269 2.15 16.43 -14.23
CA ASP A 269 2.81 17.43 -13.38
C ASP A 269 1.92 17.96 -12.24
N SER A 270 0.72 17.39 -12.05
CA SER A 270 -0.17 17.76 -10.94
C SER A 270 0.20 17.05 -9.63
N GLU A 271 -0.27 17.57 -8.50
CA GLU A 271 -0.05 16.94 -7.19
C GLU A 271 -0.66 15.53 -7.08
N GLU A 272 -1.61 15.17 -7.95
CA GLU A 272 -2.17 13.82 -8.04
C GLU A 272 -1.80 13.08 -9.34
N GLY A 273 -0.79 13.56 -10.08
CA GLY A 273 -0.25 12.84 -11.24
C GLY A 273 0.43 11.52 -10.84
N ALA A 274 0.58 10.60 -11.80
CA ALA A 274 1.29 9.35 -11.55
C ALA A 274 2.72 9.63 -11.06
N GLY A 275 3.10 8.98 -9.96
CA GLY A 275 4.40 9.19 -9.32
C GLY A 275 4.63 10.59 -8.74
N SER A 276 3.60 11.42 -8.53
CA SER A 276 3.75 12.79 -8.01
C SER A 276 4.47 12.85 -6.65
N ALA A 277 4.40 11.77 -5.86
CA ALA A 277 5.06 11.69 -4.57
C ALA A 277 6.51 11.18 -4.64
N ASN A 278 6.99 10.71 -5.80
CA ASN A 278 8.39 10.30 -5.99
C ASN A 278 9.37 11.44 -5.62
N LYS A 279 8.98 12.70 -5.85
CA LYS A 279 9.77 13.90 -5.49
C LYS A 279 10.08 14.02 -3.99
N LEU A 280 9.34 13.31 -3.13
CA LEU A 280 9.56 13.31 -1.68
C LEU A 280 10.76 12.44 -1.28
N TRP A 281 11.30 11.61 -2.19
CA TRP A 281 12.52 10.83 -1.99
C TRP A 281 13.52 11.12 -3.11
N GLU A 282 14.00 12.36 -3.13
CA GLU A 282 14.93 12.85 -4.15
C GLU A 282 16.20 11.99 -4.23
N GLY A 283 16.61 11.68 -5.46
CA GLY A 283 17.79 10.85 -5.74
C GLY A 283 17.58 9.34 -5.58
N HIS A 284 16.40 8.88 -5.14
CA HIS A 284 16.11 7.45 -5.11
C HIS A 284 16.01 6.86 -6.53
N VAL A 285 16.67 5.72 -6.73
CA VAL A 285 16.61 4.97 -7.99
C VAL A 285 15.58 3.87 -7.83
N TRP A 286 14.43 4.06 -8.47
CA TRP A 286 13.32 3.12 -8.43
C TRP A 286 13.66 1.84 -9.19
N LYS A 287 13.40 0.70 -8.54
CA LYS A 287 13.59 -0.62 -9.13
C LYS A 287 12.64 -0.83 -10.29
N LYS A 288 13.19 -1.38 -11.37
CA LYS A 288 12.44 -1.85 -12.53
C LYS A 288 12.06 -3.31 -12.37
N LEU A 289 11.18 -3.79 -13.23
CA LEU A 289 10.70 -5.17 -13.18
C LEU A 289 11.84 -6.19 -13.23
N GLU A 290 12.80 -5.98 -14.13
CA GLU A 290 13.99 -6.81 -14.30
C GLU A 290 14.91 -6.86 -13.07
N ASP A 291 14.84 -5.87 -12.17
CA ASP A 291 15.60 -5.87 -10.92
C ASP A 291 14.99 -6.80 -9.86
N VAL A 292 13.73 -7.20 -10.06
CA VAL A 292 12.89 -7.85 -9.04
C VAL A 292 12.43 -9.24 -9.47
N VAL A 293 11.92 -9.35 -10.68
CA VAL A 293 11.40 -10.61 -11.23
C VAL A 293 12.40 -11.15 -12.23
N LYS A 294 12.86 -12.38 -11.97
CA LYS A 294 13.69 -13.15 -12.89
C LYS A 294 12.77 -14.05 -13.69
N PHE A 295 12.89 -13.96 -15.01
CA PHE A 295 12.19 -14.80 -15.99
C PHE A 295 13.13 -15.91 -16.46
#